data_AF-A0A239CT20-F1
#
_entry.id   AF-A0A239CT20-F1
#
_cell.length_a   1.000
_cell.length_b   1.000
_cell.length_c   1.000
_cell.angle_alpha   90.00
_cell.angle_beta   90.00
_cell.angle_gamma   90.00
#
_symmetry.space_group_name_H-M   'P 1'
#
loop_
_entity.id
_entity.type
_entity.pdbx_description
1 polymer ?
#
loop_
_entity_poly.entity_id
_entity_poly.type
_entity_poly.pdbx_seq_one_letter_code
_entity_poly.pdbx_strand_id
1 'polypeptide(L)'
;MAPRPESRGGSVVPGCTPYVEPTHTARPGDPRLTSFITASVTTTIEVMTTQSLAAVKAHFSQVIDEVAGTHERVTVRRNGSPVAVILAVEDYESLMETWEILSDPRARSDMRQAEETMAAGEVHGEADVRAALAARRR
;
A
#
# COMPACT_ATOMS: atom_id res chain seq x y z
N MET A 1 50.89 -7.07 29.42
CA MET A 1 49.78 -6.31 30.04
C MET A 1 49.21 -5.37 28.98
N ALA A 2 48.20 -5.83 28.24
CA ALA A 2 47.50 -5.05 27.21
C ALA A 2 45.98 -5.10 27.55
N PRO A 3 45.24 -4.00 27.44
CA PRO A 3 43.84 -3.95 27.87
C PRO A 3 42.92 -4.71 26.91
N ARG A 4 41.93 -5.40 27.48
CA ARG A 4 40.84 -6.08 26.75
C ARG A 4 39.88 -5.05 26.13
N PRO A 5 39.36 -5.27 24.92
CA PRO A 5 38.35 -4.38 24.35
C PRO A 5 36.99 -4.57 25.03
N GLU A 6 36.36 -3.43 25.29
CA GLU A 6 35.09 -3.24 25.97
C GLU A 6 33.91 -3.81 25.17
N SER A 7 33.08 -4.62 25.83
CA SER A 7 31.79 -5.08 25.32
C SER A 7 30.80 -3.92 25.32
N ARG A 8 30.57 -3.29 24.17
CA ARG A 8 29.43 -2.38 23.98
C ARG A 8 28.15 -3.20 23.89
N GLY A 9 27.43 -3.28 25.01
CA GLY A 9 26.06 -3.77 25.04
C GLY A 9 25.17 -2.85 24.20
N GLY A 10 24.70 -3.36 23.06
CA GLY A 10 23.64 -2.71 22.29
C GLY A 10 22.36 -2.71 23.13
N SER A 11 21.82 -1.52 23.40
CA SER A 11 20.53 -1.39 24.05
C SER A 11 19.44 -1.90 23.11
N VAL A 12 18.86 -3.06 23.44
CA VAL A 12 17.65 -3.57 22.78
C VAL A 12 16.48 -2.67 23.18
N VAL A 13 15.94 -1.90 22.24
CA VAL A 13 14.64 -1.25 22.39
C VAL A 13 13.55 -2.32 22.39
N PRO A 14 12.73 -2.45 23.46
CA PRO A 14 11.67 -3.44 23.49
C PRO A 14 10.52 -2.98 22.59
N GLY A 15 10.29 -3.69 21.48
CA GLY A 15 9.17 -3.45 20.56
C GLY A 15 9.55 -3.29 19.09
N CYS A 16 10.84 -3.17 18.75
CA CYS A 16 11.30 -3.33 17.37
C CYS A 16 11.58 -4.81 17.12
N THR A 17 10.63 -5.54 16.53
CA THR A 17 11.00 -6.74 15.78
C THR A 17 11.96 -6.29 14.67
N PRO A 18 13.20 -6.79 14.59
CA PRO A 18 14.06 -6.48 13.46
C PRO A 18 13.35 -6.94 12.18
N TYR A 19 13.33 -6.07 11.17
CA TYR A 19 12.97 -6.49 9.83
C TYR A 19 13.96 -7.58 9.43
N VAL A 20 13.50 -8.83 9.40
CA VAL A 20 14.30 -9.98 8.99
C VAL A 20 14.29 -9.99 7.47
N GLU A 21 15.43 -9.72 6.83
CA GLU A 21 15.57 -9.94 5.40
C GLU A 21 15.16 -11.39 5.08
N PRO A 22 14.36 -11.66 4.03
CA PRO A 22 14.10 -13.01 3.59
C PRO A 22 15.41 -13.61 3.07
N THR A 23 16.13 -14.30 3.94
CA THR A 23 17.26 -15.14 3.55
C THR A 23 16.70 -16.40 2.88
N HIS A 24 16.20 -16.22 1.65
CA HIS A 24 15.91 -17.33 0.75
C HIS A 24 17.25 -17.93 0.32
N THR A 25 17.88 -18.70 1.21
CA THR A 25 18.97 -19.60 0.83
C THR A 25 18.35 -20.80 0.12
N ALA A 26 17.87 -20.58 -1.11
CA ALA A 26 17.53 -21.64 -2.04
C ALA A 26 18.77 -22.52 -2.22
N ARG A 27 18.66 -23.80 -1.84
CA ARG A 27 19.63 -24.81 -2.24
C ARG A 27 19.50 -25.02 -3.75
N PRO A 28 20.60 -25.14 -4.51
CA PRO A 28 20.52 -25.49 -5.93
C PRO A 28 19.90 -26.89 -6.05
N GLY A 29 18.70 -27.00 -6.64
CA GLY A 29 18.10 -28.28 -7.03
C GLY A 29 16.70 -28.62 -6.52
N ASP A 30 15.88 -27.69 -6.01
CA ASP A 30 14.47 -27.99 -5.68
C ASP A 30 13.55 -27.90 -6.93
N PRO A 31 12.96 -29.02 -7.41
CA PRO A 31 12.10 -29.02 -8.59
C PRO A 31 10.69 -28.42 -8.39
N ARG A 32 10.39 -27.82 -7.22
CA ARG A 32 9.09 -27.18 -6.96
C ARG A 32 8.98 -25.68 -7.33
N LEU A 33 10.03 -25.09 -7.91
CA LEU A 33 10.13 -23.64 -8.11
C LEU A 33 10.07 -23.18 -9.58
N THR A 34 9.18 -23.74 -10.40
CA THR A 34 9.09 -23.36 -11.83
C THR A 34 8.01 -22.35 -12.19
N SER A 35 7.35 -21.66 -11.25
CA SER A 35 6.25 -20.79 -11.68
C SER A 35 5.84 -19.64 -10.77
N PHE A 36 6.75 -18.97 -10.08
CA PHE A 36 6.41 -17.80 -9.28
C PHE A 36 7.72 -16.97 -9.24
N ILE A 37 7.88 -15.71 -9.66
CA ILE A 37 6.98 -14.58 -9.86
C ILE A 37 7.79 -13.55 -10.69
N THR A 38 7.36 -13.16 -11.88
CA THR A 38 7.82 -11.90 -12.51
C THR A 38 6.80 -10.81 -12.18
N ALA A 39 6.52 -10.61 -10.89
CA ALA A 39 5.78 -9.44 -10.45
C ALA A 39 6.82 -8.33 -10.31
N SER A 40 6.76 -7.35 -11.20
CA SER A 40 7.47 -6.09 -11.00
C SER A 40 6.92 -5.49 -9.71
N VAL A 41 7.69 -5.55 -8.62
CA VAL A 41 7.32 -4.94 -7.35
C VAL A 41 7.53 -3.44 -7.53
N THR A 42 6.45 -2.72 -7.88
CA THR A 42 6.44 -1.26 -7.83
C THR A 42 6.39 -0.85 -6.36
N THR A 43 7.49 -0.35 -5.83
CA THR A 43 7.54 0.23 -4.49
C THR A 43 6.98 1.65 -4.54
N THR A 44 5.74 1.84 -4.10
CA THR A 44 5.19 3.17 -3.81
C THR A 44 5.70 3.61 -2.44
N ILE A 45 6.42 4.74 -2.39
CA ILE A 45 6.83 5.36 -1.12
C ILE A 45 5.67 6.24 -0.64
N GLU A 46 4.90 5.75 0.32
CA GLU A 46 3.96 6.61 1.04
C GLU A 46 4.66 7.29 2.22
N VAL A 47 4.71 8.62 2.19
CA VAL A 47 5.25 9.42 3.30
C VAL A 47 4.25 9.37 4.45
N MET A 48 4.65 8.76 5.56
CA MET A 48 3.81 8.60 6.75
C MET A 48 4.35 9.43 7.90
N THR A 49 3.61 10.48 8.26
CA THR A 49 3.99 11.36 9.37
C THR A 49 3.53 10.75 10.69
N THR A 50 4.43 10.60 11.66
CA THR A 50 4.12 9.99 12.96
C THR A 50 4.33 10.99 14.08
N GLN A 51 3.29 11.21 14.90
CA GLN A 51 3.30 12.19 15.99
C GLN A 51 2.86 11.57 17.32
N SER A 52 3.32 12.15 18.43
CA SER A 52 2.85 11.75 19.77
C SER A 52 1.47 12.35 20.05
N LEU A 53 0.68 11.67 20.89
CA LEU A 53 -0.62 12.18 21.33
C LEU A 53 -0.50 13.55 22.01
N ALA A 54 0.61 13.81 22.71
CA ALA A 54 0.85 15.11 23.34
C ALA A 54 1.04 16.22 22.31
N ALA A 55 1.81 15.96 21.24
CA ALA A 55 2.04 16.92 20.16
C ALA A 55 0.75 17.23 19.39
N VAL A 56 0.00 16.19 19.03
CA VAL A 56 -1.30 16.33 18.33
C VAL A 56 -2.29 17.12 19.18
N LYS A 57 -2.32 16.91 20.50
CA LYS A 57 -3.20 17.70 21.39
C LYS A 57 -2.78 19.17 21.46
N ALA A 58 -1.49 19.48 21.40
CA ALA A 58 -1.00 20.85 21.47
C ALA A 58 -1.22 21.63 20.17
N HIS A 59 -1.20 20.94 19.02
CA HIS A 59 -1.23 21.54 17.69
C HIS A 59 -2.35 20.99 16.80
N PHE A 60 -3.48 20.60 17.40
CA PHE A 60 -4.53 19.85 16.70
C PHE A 60 -5.04 20.55 15.44
N SER A 61 -5.36 21.85 15.52
CA SER A 61 -5.86 22.61 14.38
C SER A 61 -4.87 22.62 13.21
N GLN A 62 -3.58 22.83 13.49
CA GLN A 62 -2.54 22.78 12.47
C GLN A 62 -2.45 21.39 11.82
N VAL A 63 -2.52 20.32 12.63
CA VAL A 63 -2.51 18.95 12.11
C VAL A 63 -3.70 18.70 11.18
N ILE A 64 -4.88 19.23 11.50
CA ILE A 64 -6.07 19.11 10.64
C ILE A 64 -5.89 19.90 9.34
N ASP A 65 -5.38 21.12 9.40
CA ASP A 65 -5.15 21.95 8.22
C ASP A 65 -4.12 21.30 7.27
N GLU A 66 -3.05 20.71 7.83
CA GLU A 66 -2.05 19.96 7.07
C GLU A 66 -2.69 18.74 6.38
N VAL A 67 -3.39 17.89 7.14
CA VAL A 67 -4.04 16.68 6.61
C VAL A 67 -5.05 17.00 5.51
N ALA A 68 -5.87 18.04 5.69
CA ALA A 68 -6.86 18.44 4.70
C ALA A 68 -6.24 19.08 3.45
N GLY A 69 -5.11 19.77 3.59
CA GLY A 69 -4.46 20.49 2.48
C GLY A 69 -3.53 19.62 1.63
N THR A 70 -2.88 18.62 2.22
CA THR A 70 -1.83 17.85 1.54
C THR A 70 -2.22 16.40 1.21
N HIS A 71 -3.38 15.93 1.66
CA HIS A 71 -3.79 14.52 1.58
C HIS A 71 -2.77 13.57 2.26
N GLU A 72 -1.97 14.11 3.21
CA GLU A 72 -1.10 13.31 4.04
C GLU A 72 -1.87 12.74 5.24
N ARG A 73 -1.47 11.54 5.69
CA ARG A 73 -2.04 10.92 6.88
C ARG A 73 -1.06 10.91 8.05
N VAL A 74 -1.57 11.16 9.26
CA VAL A 74 -0.78 11.25 10.49
C VAL A 74 -1.11 10.08 11.43
N THR A 75 -0.10 9.30 11.81
CA THR A 75 -0.23 8.26 12.83
C THR A 75 0.04 8.82 14.22
N VAL A 76 -0.94 8.72 15.12
CA VAL A 76 -0.85 9.19 16.50
C VAL A 76 -0.39 8.06 17.42
N ARG A 77 0.64 8.32 18.23
CA ARG A 77 1.17 7.36 19.22
C ARG A 77 0.90 7.78 20.67
N ARG A 78 0.57 6.81 21.51
CA ARG A 78 0.54 6.94 22.98
C ARG A 78 1.53 5.95 23.59
N ASN A 79 2.43 6.42 24.45
CA ASN A 79 3.46 5.59 25.09
C ASN A 79 4.26 4.75 24.07
N GLY A 80 4.59 5.35 22.93
CA GLY A 80 5.33 4.64 21.88
C GLY A 80 4.52 3.63 21.09
N SER A 81 3.21 3.47 21.30
CA SER A 81 2.34 2.57 20.50
C SER A 81 1.37 3.37 19.62
N PRO A 82 1.14 2.98 18.35
CA PRO A 82 0.14 3.64 17.49
C PRO A 82 -1.27 3.38 18.07
N VAL A 83 -2.10 4.42 18.11
CA VAL A 83 -3.46 4.37 18.68
C VAL A 83 -4.55 4.95 17.78
N ALA A 84 -4.18 5.82 16.84
CA ALA A 84 -5.12 6.42 15.89
C ALA A 84 -4.39 6.87 14.63
N VAL A 85 -5.14 7.04 13.54
CA VAL A 85 -4.70 7.68 12.30
C VAL A 85 -5.65 8.84 12.02
N ILE A 86 -5.09 10.00 11.65
CA ILE A 86 -5.83 11.17 11.18
C ILE A 86 -5.56 11.27 9.68
N LEU A 87 -6.62 11.38 8.89
CA LEU A 87 -6.60 11.51 7.43
C LEU A 87 -7.77 12.41 6.99
N ALA A 88 -7.71 12.96 5.78
CA ALA A 88 -8.81 13.73 5.24
C ALA A 88 -10.03 12.82 5.04
N VAL A 89 -11.22 13.41 5.16
CA VAL A 89 -12.47 12.66 4.93
C VAL A 89 -12.55 12.18 3.48
N GLU A 90 -12.16 13.03 2.53
CA GLU A 90 -12.09 12.70 1.10
C GLU A 90 -11.17 11.50 0.81
N ASP A 91 -10.01 11.43 1.48
CA ASP A 91 -9.11 10.28 1.36
C ASP A 91 -9.76 9.00 1.89
N TYR A 92 -10.44 9.08 3.03
CA TYR A 92 -11.14 7.93 3.60
C TYR A 92 -12.25 7.44 2.67
N GLU A 93 -13.05 8.35 2.13
CA GLU A 93 -14.12 8.03 1.18
C GLU A 93 -13.57 7.42 -0.11
N SER A 94 -12.51 7.99 -0.67
CA SER A 94 -11.82 7.46 -1.86
C SER A 94 -11.26 6.06 -1.63
N LEU A 95 -10.69 5.81 -0.44
CA LEU A 95 -10.22 4.49 -0.06
C LEU A 95 -11.37 3.48 0.07
N MET A 96 -12.51 3.90 0.61
CA MET A 96 -13.69 3.05 0.75
C MET A 96 -14.28 2.68 -0.62
N GLU A 97 -14.42 3.65 -1.54
CA GLU A 97 -14.85 3.39 -2.92
C GLU A 97 -13.92 2.39 -3.62
N THR A 98 -12.60 2.60 -3.48
CA THR A 98 -11.59 1.68 -4.02
C THR A 98 -11.73 0.28 -3.43
N TRP A 99 -11.94 0.19 -2.12
CA TRP A 99 -12.13 -1.08 -1.42
C TRP A 99 -13.39 -1.81 -1.88
N GLU A 100 -14.49 -1.10 -2.12
CA GLU A 100 -15.73 -1.69 -2.61
C GLU A 100 -15.50 -2.40 -3.95
N ILE A 101 -14.85 -1.73 -4.91
CA ILE A 101 -14.51 -2.31 -6.21
C ILE A 101 -13.61 -3.55 -6.05
N LEU A 102 -12.58 -3.45 -5.22
CA LEU A 102 -11.60 -4.53 -5.03
C LEU A 102 -12.12 -5.69 -4.16
N SER A 103 -13.21 -5.49 -3.42
CA SER A 103 -13.79 -6.53 -2.57
C SER A 103 -14.53 -7.59 -3.38
N ASP A 104 -15.03 -7.29 -4.58
CA ASP A 104 -15.70 -8.27 -5.45
C ASP A 104 -14.66 -9.07 -6.28
N PRO A 105 -14.51 -10.39 -6.02
CA PRO A 105 -13.59 -11.22 -6.79
C PRO A 105 -13.92 -11.30 -8.28
N ARG A 106 -15.19 -11.13 -8.66
CA ARG A 106 -15.63 -11.12 -10.07
C ARG A 106 -15.19 -9.85 -10.76
N ALA A 107 -15.41 -8.69 -10.13
CA ALA A 107 -14.93 -7.41 -10.66
C ALA A 107 -13.41 -7.45 -10.92
N ARG A 108 -12.64 -8.05 -10.00
CA ARG A 108 -11.19 -8.26 -10.18
C ARG A 108 -10.84 -9.22 -11.31
N SER A 109 -11.65 -10.24 -11.56
CA SER A 109 -11.48 -11.15 -12.68
C SER A 109 -11.76 -10.44 -14.00
N ASP A 110 -12.86 -9.69 -14.05
CA ASP A 110 -13.30 -8.96 -15.23
C ASP A 110 -12.30 -7.87 -15.62
N MET A 111 -11.72 -7.15 -14.65
CA MET A 111 -10.65 -6.17 -14.89
C MET A 111 -9.43 -6.81 -15.55
N ARG A 112 -8.98 -7.97 -15.05
CA ARG A 112 -7.83 -8.68 -15.61
C ARG A 112 -8.11 -9.19 -17.02
N GLN A 113 -9.30 -9.73 -17.26
CA GLN A 113 -9.71 -10.14 -18.58
C GLN A 113 -9.76 -8.94 -19.54
N ALA A 114 -10.29 -7.80 -19.09
CA ALA A 114 -10.31 -6.58 -19.89
C ALA A 114 -8.89 -6.09 -20.21
N GLU A 115 -7.95 -6.15 -19.27
CA GLU A 115 -6.53 -5.85 -19.51
C GLU A 115 -5.92 -6.77 -20.57
N GLU A 116 -6.19 -8.07 -20.51
CA GLU A 116 -5.73 -9.06 -21.49
C GLU A 116 -6.33 -8.80 -22.88
N THR A 117 -7.64 -8.56 -22.96
CA THR A 117 -8.37 -8.20 -24.19
C THR A 117 -7.84 -6.90 -24.79
N MET A 118 -7.57 -5.88 -23.97
CA MET A 118 -6.94 -4.63 -24.43
C MET A 118 -5.53 -4.86 -24.96
N ALA A 119 -4.71 -5.65 -24.27
CA ALA A 119 -3.36 -5.99 -24.71
C ALA A 119 -3.36 -6.81 -26.02
N ALA A 120 -4.38 -7.64 -26.23
CA ALA A 120 -4.61 -8.36 -27.48
C ALA A 120 -5.12 -7.47 -28.63
N GLY A 121 -5.45 -6.19 -28.35
CA GLY A 121 -5.99 -5.25 -29.33
C GLY A 121 -7.47 -5.46 -29.64
N GLU A 122 -8.18 -6.26 -28.85
CA GLU A 122 -9.61 -6.54 -28.99
C GLU A 122 -10.44 -5.40 -28.37
N VAL A 123 -10.29 -4.18 -28.92
CA VAL A 123 -10.96 -2.97 -28.45
C VAL A 123 -11.90 -2.43 -29.52
N HIS A 124 -13.04 -1.87 -29.09
CA HIS A 124 -13.99 -1.23 -29.97
C HIS A 124 -13.96 0.29 -29.77
N GLY A 125 -13.89 1.04 -30.87
CA GLY A 125 -14.01 2.49 -30.82
C GLY A 125 -15.43 2.92 -30.48
N GLU A 126 -15.56 4.15 -29.97
CA GLU A 126 -16.86 4.74 -29.62
C GLU A 126 -17.87 4.70 -30.78
N ALA A 127 -17.41 4.99 -32.01
CA ALA A 127 -18.25 5.00 -33.21
C ALA A 127 -18.81 3.60 -33.53
N ASP A 128 -17.99 2.56 -33.41
CA ASP A 128 -18.38 1.17 -33.68
C ASP A 128 -19.41 0.69 -32.64
N VAL A 129 -19.18 0.99 -31.36
CA VAL A 129 -20.11 0.66 -30.28
C VAL A 129 -21.45 1.39 -30.46
N ARG A 130 -21.41 2.69 -30.81
CA ARG A 130 -22.62 3.48 -31.07
C ARG A 130 -23.42 2.90 -32.23
N ALA A 131 -22.76 2.52 -33.33
CA ALA A 131 -23.41 1.91 -34.49
C ALA A 131 -24.06 0.56 -34.12
N ALA A 132 -23.35 -0.30 -33.38
CA ALA A 132 -23.87 -1.60 -32.93
C ALA A 132 -25.09 -1.46 -32.02
N LEU A 133 -25.07 -0.52 -31.06
CA LEU A 133 -26.20 -0.26 -30.17
C LEU A 133 -27.41 0.31 -30.92
N ALA A 134 -27.20 1.18 -31.91
CA ALA A 134 -28.27 1.72 -32.74
C ALA A 134 -28.93 0.65 -33.62
N ALA A 135 -28.13 -0.29 -34.15
CA ALA A 135 -28.63 -1.42 -34.94
C ALA A 135 -29.47 -2.39 -34.09
N ARG A 136 -29.10 -2.61 -32.83
CA ARG A 136 -29.83 -3.51 -31.90
C ARG A 136 -31.20 -2.96 -31.45
N ARG A 137 -31.41 -1.63 -31.53
CA ARG A 137 -32.66 -0.98 -31.11
C ARG A 137 -33.74 -0.94 -32.21
N ARG A 138 -33.45 -1.43 -33.42
CA ARG A 138 -34.40 -1.55 -34.53
C ARG A 138 -34.93 -2.97 -34.63
#